data_AF-A0A2N5ZB00-F1
#
_entry.id   AF-A0A2N5ZB00-F1
#
_cell.length_a   1.000
_cell.length_b   1.000
_cell.length_c   1.000
_cell.angle_alpha   90.00
_cell.angle_beta   90.00
_cell.angle_gamma   90.00
#
_symmetry.space_group_name_H-M   'P 1'
#
loop_
_entity.id
_entity.type
_entity.pdbx_description
1 polymer ?
#
loop_
_entity_poly.entity_id
_entity_poly.type
_entity_poly.pdbx_seq_one_letter_code
_entity_poly.pdbx_strand_id
1 'polypeptide(L)'
;MFLKSDSDESIIKPVIHALKDSTESIKQGVINILKNFDKKTVEKASFEILSENDKELNSQIVSLLNNLGFTESKKVKLKKEIEIPKQVNKQEKIKKVDSAKDTLGKVKVVSSRQIEDPSKVDEDDLKTKIDTRKEKTVEVKFEKIEYTETSRETYEKEYQENIDKTNNIFVGARSNQNIDTSSILSIANKIVSQVIANPKSAAELTDINTVDNYLISHSINTAYLSVLLGHLDKRPEKELVELAVGSLLHDVGMVKVKDLIWTSPERFSFDELFEIQKHTIYGIDTLVDVSKFKGNIAYMAYQHHERIDGSGYPKNKKGRQIPRHSRILGIADVFHAMTSTRSYRDPHSFNFAFNVMMKKDKEKFDQDYMRLLYDFYVENIDESLADLGPEPSVIMIIDDSPEIRVVASKLIKKQFGPLTDIIEAENGRQAINLLYRQGISPDIILLDVMMPEMDGFQFLEEMKFKKLKIPVLMLTGKRESASVKKAISFINVKDYIVKPFDKDLLINKITKYILRSS
;
A
#
# COMPACT_ATOMS: atom_id res chain seq x y z
N MET A 1 17.49 -1.75 2.31
CA MET A 1 17.61 -1.76 0.83
C MET A 1 16.35 -1.25 0.12
N PHE A 2 15.48 -0.47 0.79
CA PHE A 2 14.26 0.14 0.23
C PHE A 2 14.49 1.40 -0.63
N LEU A 3 15.74 1.68 -1.03
CA LEU A 3 16.14 3.02 -1.48
C LEU A 3 16.90 2.99 -2.80
N LYS A 4 16.20 2.61 -3.86
CA LYS A 4 16.67 2.73 -5.25
C LYS A 4 15.65 3.43 -6.14
N SER A 5 15.01 4.47 -5.63
CA SER A 5 14.36 5.48 -6.47
C SER A 5 14.99 6.83 -6.17
N ASP A 6 15.67 7.37 -7.16
CA ASP A 6 16.44 8.61 -7.09
C ASP A 6 15.59 9.81 -6.66
N SER A 7 16.24 10.74 -5.95
CA SER A 7 15.86 12.16 -5.72
C SER A 7 14.85 12.57 -4.63
N ASP A 8 14.52 11.72 -3.66
CA ASP A 8 13.65 12.15 -2.55
C ASP A 8 14.42 12.52 -1.26
N GLU A 9 14.60 13.82 -1.03
CA GLU A 9 15.17 14.37 0.21
C GLU A 9 14.38 13.96 1.46
N SER A 10 13.11 13.57 1.32
CA SER A 10 12.26 13.11 2.42
C SER A 10 12.76 11.82 3.08
N ILE A 11 13.65 11.09 2.40
CA ILE A 11 14.23 9.84 2.89
C ILE A 11 15.66 10.04 3.39
N ILE A 12 16.43 10.89 2.71
CA ILE A 12 17.80 11.20 3.10
C ILE A 12 17.82 11.92 4.46
N LYS A 13 16.86 12.83 4.69
CA LYS A 13 16.82 13.62 5.91
C LYS A 13 16.66 12.77 7.19
N PRO A 14 15.69 11.83 7.26
CA PRO A 14 15.59 10.88 8.38
C PRO A 14 16.85 10.04 8.58
N VAL A 15 17.50 9.60 7.49
CA VAL A 15 18.72 8.79 7.54
C VAL A 15 19.90 9.56 8.14
N ILE A 16 20.02 10.86 7.82
CA ILE A 16 21.03 11.74 8.41
C ILE A 16 20.67 12.09 9.87
N HIS A 17 19.39 12.28 10.18
CA HIS A 17 18.94 12.57 11.54
C HIS A 17 19.22 11.40 12.51
N ALA A 18 19.26 10.17 12.00
CA ALA A 18 19.63 8.97 12.75
C ALA A 18 21.09 8.94 13.22
N LEU A 19 21.92 9.93 12.87
CA LEU A 19 23.25 10.11 13.46
C LEU A 19 23.16 10.51 14.94
N LYS A 20 22.12 11.26 15.33
CA LYS A 20 21.96 11.77 16.69
C LYS A 20 21.90 10.62 17.70
N ASP A 21 22.75 10.68 18.72
CA ASP A 21 22.88 9.67 19.79
C ASP A 21 23.13 8.23 19.30
N SER A 22 23.75 8.07 18.12
CA SER A 22 23.95 6.77 17.47
C SER A 22 25.31 6.11 17.74
N THR A 23 25.32 4.77 17.75
CA THR A 23 26.53 3.94 17.89
C THR A 23 27.38 3.96 16.61
N GLU A 24 28.67 3.63 16.68
CA GLU A 24 29.56 3.55 15.49
C GLU A 24 29.03 2.58 14.41
N SER A 25 28.34 1.52 14.81
CA SER A 25 27.65 0.60 13.90
C SER A 25 26.56 1.29 13.08
N ILE A 26 25.76 2.16 13.73
CA ILE A 26 24.70 2.91 13.06
C ILE A 26 25.32 3.96 12.14
N LYS A 27 26.37 4.67 12.57
CA LYS A 27 27.09 5.63 11.72
C LYS A 27 27.63 4.97 10.44
N GLN A 28 28.21 3.77 10.54
CA GLN A 28 28.68 3.03 9.38
C GLN A 28 27.53 2.55 8.47
N GLY A 29 26.39 2.16 9.06
CA GLY A 29 25.16 1.84 8.35
C GLY A 29 24.59 3.02 7.56
N VAL A 30 24.53 4.20 8.18
CA VAL A 30 24.13 5.47 7.55
C VAL A 30 25.06 5.79 6.37
N ILE A 31 26.38 5.69 6.54
CA ILE A 31 27.36 5.90 5.45
C ILE A 31 27.11 4.93 4.29
N ASN A 32 26.86 3.65 4.58
CA ASN A 32 26.62 2.63 3.55
C ASN A 32 25.30 2.85 2.81
N ILE A 33 24.27 3.36 3.49
CA ILE A 33 22.99 3.74 2.88
C ILE A 33 23.19 4.95 1.96
N LEU A 34 23.82 6.01 2.47
CA LEU A 34 23.99 7.28 1.75
C LEU A 34 24.92 7.18 0.54
N LYS A 35 25.83 6.21 0.49
CA LYS A 35 26.63 5.90 -0.72
C LYS A 35 25.79 5.48 -1.93
N ASN A 36 24.55 5.04 -1.72
CA ASN A 36 23.64 4.65 -2.80
C ASN A 36 22.84 5.83 -3.38
N PHE A 37 23.02 7.03 -2.82
CA PHE A 37 22.32 8.24 -3.25
C PHE A 37 23.26 9.20 -3.98
N ASP A 38 22.68 10.05 -4.84
CA ASP A 38 23.43 11.13 -5.49
C ASP A 38 24.08 12.07 -4.47
N LYS A 39 25.36 12.42 -4.72
CA LYS A 39 26.15 13.24 -3.81
C LYS A 39 25.57 14.65 -3.58
N LYS A 40 24.97 15.28 -4.60
CA LYS A 40 24.37 16.61 -4.44
C LYS A 40 23.12 16.58 -3.57
N THR A 41 22.30 15.53 -3.71
CA THR A 41 21.10 15.35 -2.88
C THR A 41 21.46 15.07 -1.42
N VAL A 42 22.49 14.26 -1.16
CA VAL A 42 23.01 14.00 0.20
C VAL A 42 23.56 15.27 0.83
N GLU A 43 24.32 16.06 0.06
CA GLU A 43 24.87 17.34 0.52
C GLU A 43 23.77 18.34 0.86
N LYS A 44 22.79 18.54 -0.03
CA LYS A 44 21.66 19.45 0.19
C LYS A 44 20.83 19.05 1.42
N ALA A 45 20.46 17.78 1.55
CA ALA A 45 19.72 17.28 2.70
C ALA A 45 20.49 17.42 4.03
N SER A 46 21.83 17.24 3.98
CA SER A 46 22.70 17.43 5.14
C SER A 46 22.70 18.88 5.63
N PHE A 47 22.73 19.84 4.71
CA PHE A 47 22.70 21.27 5.06
C PHE A 47 21.37 21.72 5.65
N GLU A 48 20.25 21.19 5.16
CA GLU A 48 18.92 21.55 5.66
C GLU A 48 18.61 21.00 7.07
N ILE A 49 19.38 20.01 7.56
CA ILE A 49 19.25 19.46 8.92
C ILE A 49 20.06 20.25 9.94
N LEU A 50 21.07 21.01 9.50
CA LEU A 50 21.90 21.78 10.41
C LEU A 50 21.02 22.75 11.22
N SER A 51 21.14 22.64 12.54
CA SER A 51 20.35 23.45 13.49
C SER A 51 21.28 24.21 14.42
N GLU A 52 20.98 25.47 14.72
CA GLU A 52 21.78 26.27 15.66
C GLU A 52 21.81 25.69 17.09
N ASN A 53 20.81 24.86 17.43
CA ASN A 53 20.64 24.29 18.77
C ASN A 53 21.21 22.87 18.95
N ASP A 54 21.73 22.24 17.90
CA ASP A 54 22.18 20.85 17.93
C ASP A 54 23.63 20.68 17.48
N LYS A 55 24.55 21.11 18.36
CA LYS A 55 26.01 21.09 18.07
C LYS A 55 26.56 19.69 17.85
N GLU A 56 25.96 18.69 18.49
CA GLU A 56 26.40 17.30 18.41
C GLU A 56 26.03 16.67 17.07
N LEU A 57 24.77 16.79 16.66
CA LEU A 57 24.32 16.34 15.34
C LEU A 57 25.08 17.04 14.21
N ASN A 58 25.28 18.36 14.33
CA ASN A 58 26.04 19.11 13.33
C ASN A 58 27.48 18.59 13.17
N SER A 59 28.16 18.24 14.27
CA SER A 59 29.51 17.67 14.23
C SER A 59 29.55 16.31 13.52
N GLN A 60 28.55 15.47 13.78
CA GLN A 60 28.43 14.15 13.16
C GLN A 60 28.11 14.23 11.67
N ILE A 61 27.26 15.17 11.25
CA ILE A 61 26.97 15.45 9.83
C ILE A 61 28.25 15.87 9.09
N VAL A 62 29.06 16.74 9.69
CA VAL A 62 30.36 17.14 9.11
C VAL A 62 31.31 15.94 8.97
N SER A 63 31.38 15.07 9.99
CA SER A 63 32.19 13.85 9.92
C SER A 63 31.68 12.87 8.85
N LEU A 64 30.37 12.74 8.69
CA LEU A 64 29.73 11.92 7.67
C LEU A 64 30.07 12.40 6.26
N LEU A 65 29.95 13.70 5.99
CA LEU A 65 30.29 14.29 4.69
C LEU A 65 31.77 14.08 4.36
N ASN A 66 32.68 14.24 5.32
CA ASN A 66 34.09 13.94 5.11
C ASN A 66 34.33 12.47 4.73
N ASN A 67 33.67 11.53 5.43
CA ASN A 67 33.78 10.10 5.16
C ASN A 67 33.21 9.67 3.80
N LEU A 68 32.28 10.45 3.24
CA LEU A 68 31.74 10.26 1.89
C LEU A 68 32.60 10.91 0.79
N GLY A 69 33.74 11.50 1.16
CA GLY A 69 34.72 12.06 0.23
C GLY A 69 34.40 13.49 -0.24
N PHE A 70 33.56 14.22 0.49
CA PHE A 70 33.34 15.65 0.26
C PHE A 70 34.55 16.42 0.83
N THR A 71 35.48 16.82 -0.05
CA THR A 71 36.81 17.33 0.34
C THR A 71 36.89 18.86 0.44
N GLU A 72 35.87 19.60 0.01
CA GLU A 72 35.86 21.07 0.07
C GLU A 72 34.48 21.67 0.39
N SER A 73 33.81 21.27 1.47
CA SER A 73 32.82 22.17 2.09
C SER A 73 33.56 23.25 2.88
N LYS A 74 34.31 24.11 2.14
CA LYS A 74 35.02 25.27 2.67
C LYS A 74 34.03 26.15 3.45
N LYS A 75 34.11 26.03 4.78
CA LYS A 75 33.96 27.05 5.82
C LYS A 75 33.03 28.25 5.50
N VAL A 76 32.10 28.47 6.44
CA VAL A 76 31.39 29.74 6.79
C VAL A 76 30.15 30.00 5.92
N LYS A 77 28.91 29.83 6.41
CA LYS A 77 28.29 30.58 7.51
C LYS A 77 27.22 29.74 8.23
N LEU A 78 27.60 29.18 9.38
CA LEU A 78 26.70 28.75 10.47
C LEU A 78 26.39 29.94 11.42
N LYS A 79 26.26 31.16 10.88
CA LYS A 79 25.96 32.37 11.67
C LYS A 79 25.15 33.37 10.84
N LYS A 80 24.00 33.76 11.41
CA LYS A 80 23.05 34.82 11.02
C LYS A 80 21.91 34.36 10.11
N GLU A 81 20.80 33.91 10.72
CA GLU A 81 19.50 34.62 10.72
C GLU A 81 18.41 33.69 11.27
N ILE A 82 18.43 33.48 12.60
CA ILE A 82 17.23 33.09 13.35
C ILE A 82 16.65 34.38 13.94
N GLU A 83 15.72 35.01 13.23
CA GLU A 83 14.82 36.02 13.80
C GLU A 83 13.42 35.43 13.96
N ILE A 84 12.96 35.42 15.21
CA ILE A 84 11.66 34.94 15.67
C ILE A 84 10.59 36.02 15.44
N PRO A 85 9.37 35.66 14.99
CA PRO A 85 8.17 36.33 15.51
C PRO A 85 7.28 35.38 16.32
N LYS A 86 6.86 35.93 17.48
CA LYS A 86 6.06 35.33 18.54
C LYS A 86 4.59 35.09 18.15
N GLN A 87 4.05 34.00 18.71
CA GLN A 87 2.66 33.76 19.16
C GLN A 87 1.46 34.08 18.25
N VAL A 88 0.59 33.08 18.03
CA VAL A 88 -0.79 33.12 18.56
C VAL A 88 -1.19 31.72 19.03
N ASN A 89 -1.56 31.65 20.30
CA ASN A 89 -2.12 30.52 21.01
C ASN A 89 -3.64 30.47 20.75
N LYS A 90 -4.18 29.36 20.26
CA LYS A 90 -5.62 29.03 20.36
C LYS A 90 -5.80 27.52 20.48
N GLN A 91 -5.82 27.07 21.73
CA GLN A 91 -6.49 25.84 22.12
C GLN A 91 -7.98 25.97 21.77
N GLU A 92 -8.54 24.98 21.07
CA GLU A 92 -9.83 24.38 21.46
C GLU A 92 -10.15 23.09 20.68
N LYS A 93 -10.41 22.03 21.47
CA LYS A 93 -11.26 20.84 21.23
C LYS A 93 -10.86 19.83 20.15
N ILE A 94 -10.02 18.88 20.55
CA ILE A 94 -10.10 17.49 20.05
C ILE A 94 -10.77 16.66 21.16
N LYS A 95 -11.99 16.18 20.90
CA LYS A 95 -12.61 15.13 21.70
C LYS A 95 -11.90 13.81 21.38
N LYS A 96 -11.38 13.18 22.43
CA LYS A 96 -10.85 11.81 22.46
C LYS A 96 -11.83 10.82 21.83
N VAL A 97 -11.30 9.92 21.00
CA VAL A 97 -11.87 8.59 20.79
C VAL A 97 -10.78 7.59 21.18
N ASP A 98 -10.78 7.21 22.46
CA ASP A 98 -10.07 6.08 23.04
C ASP A 98 -10.82 4.78 22.67
N SER A 99 -10.68 4.24 21.45
CA SER A 99 -11.34 2.97 21.08
C SER A 99 -10.45 1.89 20.44
N ALA A 100 -9.13 2.06 20.42
CA ALA A 100 -8.21 0.99 19.99
C ALA A 100 -7.66 0.13 21.15
N LYS A 101 -8.23 0.24 22.36
CA LYS A 101 -7.59 -0.21 23.61
C LYS A 101 -7.99 -1.58 24.16
N ASP A 102 -8.98 -2.31 23.61
CA ASP A 102 -9.57 -3.45 24.34
C ASP A 102 -9.74 -4.78 23.58
N THR A 103 -9.09 -5.02 22.45
CA THR A 103 -9.29 -6.28 21.69
C THR A 103 -8.31 -7.41 21.98
N LEU A 104 -7.25 -7.19 22.76
CA LEU A 104 -6.38 -8.27 23.28
C LEU A 104 -6.16 -8.00 24.77
N GLY A 105 -6.97 -8.63 25.62
CA GLY A 105 -6.94 -8.44 27.07
C GLY A 105 -5.53 -8.54 27.67
N LYS A 106 -5.33 -7.86 28.81
CA LYS A 106 -4.06 -7.76 29.55
C LYS A 106 -3.52 -9.13 29.99
N VAL A 107 -2.94 -9.91 29.08
CA VAL A 107 -2.21 -11.14 29.37
C VAL A 107 -0.72 -10.87 29.14
N LYS A 108 0.08 -11.16 30.16
CA LYS A 108 1.53 -10.91 30.21
C LYS A 108 2.22 -11.66 29.06
N VAL A 109 2.86 -10.94 28.15
CA VAL A 109 3.71 -11.54 27.10
C VAL A 109 4.83 -12.34 27.78
N VAL A 110 4.87 -13.65 27.56
CA VAL A 110 5.96 -14.52 28.02
C VAL A 110 7.14 -14.33 27.05
N SER A 111 8.36 -14.22 27.58
CA SER A 111 9.57 -13.82 26.85
C SER A 111 9.70 -14.51 25.49
N SER A 112 9.60 -13.74 24.40
CA SER A 112 9.92 -14.21 23.06
C SER A 112 11.42 -14.46 22.93
N ARG A 113 11.78 -15.51 22.17
CA ARG A 113 13.17 -15.77 21.76
C ARG A 113 13.70 -14.51 21.06
N GLN A 114 14.85 -13.98 21.45
CA GLN A 114 15.43 -12.81 20.76
C GLN A 114 15.83 -13.22 19.34
N ILE A 115 15.04 -12.79 18.34
CA ILE A 115 15.37 -12.97 16.94
C ILE A 115 16.08 -11.71 16.45
N GLU A 116 17.35 -11.85 16.09
CA GLU A 116 18.22 -10.73 15.69
C GLU A 116 18.01 -10.29 14.22
N ASP A 117 17.61 -11.19 13.30
CA ASP A 117 17.31 -10.85 11.89
C ASP A 117 16.42 -11.92 11.16
N PRO A 118 15.23 -11.55 10.63
CA PRO A 118 14.37 -12.44 9.84
C PRO A 118 15.04 -13.11 8.65
N SER A 119 15.94 -12.39 7.97
CA SER A 119 16.61 -12.86 6.76
C SER A 119 17.68 -13.92 7.05
N LYS A 120 18.18 -13.96 8.30
CA LYS A 120 19.25 -14.87 8.74
C LYS A 120 18.75 -16.17 9.36
N VAL A 121 17.43 -16.37 9.50
CA VAL A 121 16.85 -17.60 10.04
C VAL A 121 17.19 -18.78 9.13
N ASP A 122 17.82 -19.83 9.64
CA ASP A 122 18.23 -20.98 8.81
C ASP A 122 17.01 -21.77 8.29
N GLU A 123 16.84 -21.82 6.96
CA GLU A 123 15.76 -22.61 6.35
C GLU A 123 15.97 -24.11 6.50
N ASP A 124 17.22 -24.57 6.64
CA ASP A 124 17.49 -26.00 6.81
C ASP A 124 17.10 -26.44 8.23
N ASP A 125 17.23 -25.59 9.25
CA ASP A 125 16.68 -25.85 10.59
C ASP A 125 15.13 -25.86 10.58
N LEU A 126 14.50 -24.91 9.86
CA LEU A 126 13.04 -24.89 9.70
C LEU A 126 12.52 -26.09 8.91
N LYS A 127 13.17 -26.44 7.79
CA LYS A 127 12.86 -27.64 7.00
C LYS A 127 13.08 -28.90 7.82
N THR A 128 14.14 -28.98 8.60
CA THR A 128 14.39 -30.11 9.50
C THR A 128 13.29 -30.22 10.55
N LYS A 129 12.81 -29.12 11.15
CA LYS A 129 11.63 -29.13 12.06
C LYS A 129 10.32 -29.53 11.36
N ILE A 130 10.17 -29.16 10.09
CA ILE A 130 9.04 -29.59 9.25
C ILE A 130 9.14 -31.10 8.96
N ASP A 131 10.31 -31.60 8.58
CA ASP A 131 10.59 -32.94 8.03
C ASP A 131 10.93 -34.03 9.09
N THR A 132 11.20 -33.69 10.36
CA THR A 132 11.75 -34.65 11.37
C THR A 132 10.76 -35.64 11.99
N ARG A 133 9.58 -35.89 11.44
CA ARG A 133 8.74 -37.03 11.84
C ARG A 133 8.13 -37.69 10.62
N LYS A 134 8.38 -38.99 10.43
CA LYS A 134 7.69 -39.82 9.42
C LYS A 134 6.20 -39.49 9.47
N GLU A 135 5.72 -38.89 8.38
CA GLU A 135 4.35 -38.42 8.24
C GLU A 135 3.40 -39.60 8.41
N LYS A 136 2.56 -39.57 9.44
CA LYS A 136 1.18 -40.02 9.22
C LYS A 136 0.49 -38.84 8.57
N THR A 137 0.40 -38.85 7.24
CA THR A 137 -0.50 -37.97 6.50
C THR A 137 -1.88 -38.09 7.15
N VAL A 138 -2.32 -37.02 7.81
CA VAL A 138 -3.67 -36.96 8.37
C VAL A 138 -4.61 -36.88 7.17
N GLU A 139 -5.33 -37.96 6.88
CA GLU A 139 -6.52 -37.89 6.04
C GLU A 139 -7.50 -36.94 6.72
N VAL A 140 -7.57 -35.70 6.21
CA VAL A 140 -8.68 -34.81 6.52
C VAL A 140 -9.90 -35.43 5.86
N LYS A 141 -10.74 -36.09 6.65
CA LYS A 141 -12.02 -36.63 6.17
C LYS A 141 -12.99 -35.46 6.02
N PHE A 142 -13.43 -35.24 4.78
CA PHE A 142 -14.41 -34.22 4.43
C PHE A 142 -15.81 -34.78 4.64
N GLU A 143 -16.65 -34.04 5.36
CA GLU A 143 -18.10 -34.24 5.27
C GLU A 143 -18.58 -33.49 4.04
N LYS A 144 -19.27 -34.19 3.14
CA LYS A 144 -19.88 -33.61 1.95
C LYS A 144 -21.07 -32.77 2.41
N ILE A 145 -20.98 -31.45 2.32
CA ILE A 145 -22.06 -30.55 2.75
C ILE A 145 -22.88 -30.14 1.52
N GLU A 146 -24.16 -30.51 1.50
CA GLU A 146 -25.16 -29.99 0.54
C GLU A 146 -25.63 -28.62 1.02
N TYR A 147 -25.73 -27.64 0.12
CA TYR A 147 -26.17 -26.28 0.46
C TYR A 147 -27.38 -25.82 -0.38
N THR A 148 -28.28 -25.14 0.32
CA THR A 148 -29.49 -24.48 -0.19
C THR A 148 -29.36 -22.95 -0.09
N GLU A 149 -29.90 -22.24 -1.09
CA GLU A 149 -30.01 -20.77 -1.17
C GLU A 149 -30.80 -20.20 0.03
N THR A 150 -30.12 -19.73 1.09
CA THR A 150 -30.78 -19.18 2.29
C THR A 150 -30.06 -17.90 2.74
N SER A 151 -30.82 -16.89 3.16
CA SER A 151 -30.57 -15.44 3.07
C SER A 151 -29.26 -14.89 3.65
N ARG A 152 -28.78 -13.76 3.09
CA ARG A 152 -27.64 -12.92 3.51
C ARG A 152 -27.49 -12.72 5.03
N GLU A 153 -28.60 -12.63 5.76
CA GLU A 153 -28.61 -12.53 7.24
C GLU A 153 -28.01 -13.76 7.94
N THR A 154 -28.24 -14.95 7.38
CA THR A 154 -27.65 -16.20 7.87
C THR A 154 -26.14 -16.16 7.72
N TYR A 155 -25.65 -15.66 6.58
CA TYR A 155 -24.23 -15.47 6.30
C TYR A 155 -23.57 -14.46 7.25
N GLU A 156 -24.19 -13.30 7.47
CA GLU A 156 -23.65 -12.27 8.39
C GLU A 156 -23.51 -12.79 9.82
N LYS A 157 -24.51 -13.57 10.29
CA LYS A 157 -24.44 -14.22 11.60
C LYS A 157 -23.30 -15.24 11.67
N GLU A 158 -23.18 -16.10 10.66
CA GLU A 158 -22.08 -17.08 10.58
C GLU A 158 -20.70 -16.41 10.50
N TYR A 159 -20.59 -15.30 9.77
CA TYR A 159 -19.37 -14.51 9.66
C TYR A 159 -18.94 -13.96 11.02
N GLN A 160 -19.89 -13.44 11.82
CA GLN A 160 -19.60 -12.99 13.19
C GLN A 160 -19.15 -14.14 14.10
N GLU A 161 -19.78 -15.32 14.01
CA GLU A 161 -19.33 -16.51 14.75
C GLU A 161 -17.91 -16.94 14.34
N ASN A 162 -17.54 -16.77 13.06
CA ASN A 162 -16.19 -17.04 12.58
C ASN A 162 -15.17 -16.03 13.14
N ILE A 163 -15.54 -14.76 13.28
CA ILE A 163 -14.70 -13.74 13.95
C ILE A 163 -14.39 -14.18 15.38
N ASP A 164 -15.41 -14.51 16.17
CA ASP A 164 -15.23 -14.85 17.59
C ASP A 164 -14.34 -16.09 17.77
N LYS A 165 -14.56 -17.13 16.96
CA LYS A 165 -13.74 -18.35 16.98
C LYS A 165 -12.30 -18.09 16.56
N THR A 166 -12.10 -17.30 15.50
CA THR A 166 -10.74 -16.97 15.02
C THR A 166 -10.00 -16.10 16.04
N ASN A 167 -10.69 -15.15 16.69
CA ASN A 167 -10.11 -14.36 17.76
C ASN A 167 -9.65 -15.23 18.95
N ASN A 168 -10.47 -16.19 19.38
CA ASN A 168 -10.09 -17.13 20.45
C ASN A 168 -8.84 -17.94 20.09
N ILE A 169 -8.66 -18.30 18.82
CA ILE A 169 -7.47 -19.02 18.34
C ILE A 169 -6.22 -18.13 18.44
N PHE A 170 -6.32 -16.86 18.05
CA PHE A 170 -5.21 -15.91 18.18
C PHE A 170 -4.86 -15.62 19.65
N VAL A 171 -5.87 -15.46 20.52
CA VAL A 171 -5.68 -15.30 21.97
C VAL A 171 -5.00 -16.53 22.59
N GLY A 172 -5.41 -17.73 22.18
CA GLY A 172 -4.79 -18.99 22.59
C GLY A 172 -3.31 -19.04 22.18
N ALA A 173 -3.01 -18.68 20.93
CA ALA A 173 -1.64 -18.60 20.42
C ALA A 173 -0.78 -17.58 21.19
N ARG A 174 -1.33 -16.41 21.55
CA ARG A 174 -0.66 -15.40 22.39
C ARG A 174 -0.24 -15.95 23.75
N SER A 175 -1.02 -16.86 24.29
CA SER A 175 -0.81 -17.49 25.61
C SER A 175 0.02 -18.77 25.54
N ASN A 176 0.64 -19.09 24.39
CA ASN A 176 1.31 -20.37 24.11
C ASN A 176 0.43 -21.60 24.39
N GLN A 177 -0.89 -21.46 24.25
CA GLN A 177 -1.80 -22.61 24.30
C GLN A 177 -1.83 -23.29 22.93
N ASN A 178 -2.21 -24.58 22.93
CA ASN A 178 -2.39 -25.32 21.68
C ASN A 178 -3.47 -24.65 20.81
N ILE A 179 -3.16 -24.43 19.55
CA ILE A 179 -4.12 -23.94 18.55
C ILE A 179 -5.25 -24.98 18.41
N ASP A 180 -6.50 -24.52 18.53
CA ASP A 180 -7.69 -25.35 18.31
C ASP A 180 -7.83 -25.70 16.82
N THR A 181 -7.20 -26.82 16.45
CA THR A 181 -7.20 -27.31 15.07
C THR A 181 -8.58 -27.68 14.55
N SER A 182 -9.50 -28.10 15.42
CA SER A 182 -10.87 -28.47 15.04
C SER A 182 -11.68 -27.25 14.63
N SER A 183 -11.62 -26.18 15.42
CA SER A 183 -12.33 -24.94 15.13
C SER A 183 -11.84 -24.29 13.84
N ILE A 184 -10.52 -24.20 13.63
CA ILE A 184 -9.98 -23.60 12.40
C ILE A 184 -10.33 -24.43 11.16
N LEU A 185 -10.29 -25.76 11.24
CA LEU A 185 -10.71 -26.63 10.13
C LEU A 185 -12.20 -26.50 9.83
N SER A 186 -13.03 -26.36 10.87
CA SER A 186 -14.46 -26.13 10.70
C SER A 186 -14.74 -24.81 9.95
N ILE A 187 -14.06 -23.72 10.33
CA ILE A 187 -14.18 -22.42 9.64
C ILE A 187 -13.68 -22.54 8.20
N ALA A 188 -12.50 -23.14 7.99
CA ALA A 188 -11.92 -23.34 6.67
C ALA A 188 -12.83 -24.12 5.72
N ASN A 189 -13.39 -25.25 6.17
CA ASN A 189 -14.32 -26.03 5.38
C ASN A 189 -15.56 -25.23 4.99
N LYS A 190 -16.12 -24.43 5.91
CA LYS A 190 -17.26 -23.56 5.61
C LYS A 190 -16.92 -22.52 4.54
N ILE A 191 -15.77 -21.83 4.66
CA ILE A 191 -15.32 -20.86 3.65
C ILE A 191 -15.20 -21.56 2.28
N VAL A 192 -14.59 -22.74 2.23
CA VAL A 192 -14.47 -23.52 0.99
C VAL A 192 -15.82 -23.88 0.41
N SER A 193 -16.75 -24.39 1.22
CA SER A 193 -18.11 -24.73 0.77
C SER A 193 -18.84 -23.50 0.22
N GLN A 194 -18.76 -22.36 0.89
CA GLN A 194 -19.45 -21.12 0.48
C GLN A 194 -18.86 -20.54 -0.81
N VAL A 195 -17.53 -20.53 -0.94
CA VAL A 195 -16.88 -20.07 -2.17
C VAL A 195 -17.22 -20.98 -3.35
N ILE A 196 -17.20 -22.30 -3.18
CA ILE A 196 -17.56 -23.23 -4.26
C ILE A 196 -19.03 -23.08 -4.65
N ALA A 197 -19.92 -22.90 -3.67
CA ALA A 197 -21.35 -22.81 -3.91
C ALA A 197 -21.74 -21.49 -4.60
N ASN A 198 -21.16 -20.37 -4.17
CA ASN A 198 -21.46 -19.06 -4.74
C ASN A 198 -20.22 -18.13 -4.66
N PRO A 199 -19.30 -18.25 -5.64
CA PRO A 199 -18.09 -17.43 -5.68
C PRO A 199 -18.38 -15.93 -5.65
N LYS A 200 -19.45 -15.48 -6.33
CA LYS A 200 -19.83 -14.07 -6.42
C LYS A 200 -20.21 -13.52 -5.05
N SER A 201 -21.14 -14.17 -4.36
CA SER A 201 -21.52 -13.74 -3.01
C SER A 201 -20.34 -13.80 -2.05
N ALA A 202 -19.48 -14.81 -2.15
CA ALA A 202 -18.27 -14.89 -1.32
C ALA A 202 -17.32 -13.69 -1.54
N ALA A 203 -17.17 -13.20 -2.77
CA ALA A 203 -16.36 -12.02 -3.08
C ALA A 203 -17.00 -10.72 -2.59
N GLU A 204 -18.33 -10.57 -2.66
CA GLU A 204 -19.04 -9.40 -2.13
C GLU A 204 -18.96 -9.31 -0.59
N LEU A 205 -18.79 -10.45 0.09
CA LEU A 205 -18.71 -10.51 1.55
C LEU A 205 -17.37 -10.01 2.11
N THR A 206 -16.33 -9.89 1.28
CA THR A 206 -15.01 -9.41 1.75
C THR A 206 -15.02 -7.94 2.16
N ASP A 207 -16.10 -7.21 1.88
CA ASP A 207 -16.30 -5.82 2.30
C ASP A 207 -16.85 -5.68 3.73
N ILE A 208 -17.18 -6.79 4.41
CA ILE A 208 -17.66 -6.77 5.79
C ILE A 208 -16.50 -6.45 6.74
N ASN A 209 -16.38 -5.16 7.07
CA ASN A 209 -15.41 -4.63 8.02
C ASN A 209 -16.07 -4.37 9.39
N THR A 210 -15.64 -5.08 10.43
CA THR A 210 -15.92 -4.72 11.82
C THR A 210 -14.80 -3.81 12.33
N VAL A 211 -15.16 -2.63 12.85
CA VAL A 211 -14.19 -1.67 13.41
C VAL A 211 -13.41 -2.30 14.58
N ASP A 212 -14.08 -3.16 15.34
CA ASP A 212 -13.49 -4.00 16.37
C ASP A 212 -12.99 -5.29 15.70
N ASN A 213 -11.68 -5.58 15.80
CA ASN A 213 -11.00 -6.77 15.27
C ASN A 213 -10.56 -6.77 13.79
N TYR A 214 -10.03 -5.64 13.28
CA TYR A 214 -9.47 -5.57 11.91
C TYR A 214 -8.54 -6.73 11.54
N LEU A 215 -7.62 -7.15 12.44
CA LEU A 215 -6.71 -8.27 12.17
C LEU A 215 -7.46 -9.58 11.87
N ILE A 216 -8.54 -9.83 12.60
CA ILE A 216 -9.32 -11.06 12.50
C ILE A 216 -10.23 -11.03 11.27
N SER A 217 -10.94 -9.93 11.05
CA SER A 217 -11.75 -9.76 9.83
C SER A 217 -10.85 -9.81 8.57
N HIS A 218 -9.66 -9.19 8.64
CA HIS A 218 -8.66 -9.31 7.59
C HIS A 218 -8.26 -10.76 7.32
N SER A 219 -7.96 -11.55 8.37
CA SER A 219 -7.60 -12.95 8.19
C SER A 219 -8.71 -13.78 7.53
N ILE A 220 -9.97 -13.53 7.89
CA ILE A 220 -11.14 -14.23 7.31
C ILE A 220 -11.36 -13.82 5.85
N ASN A 221 -11.38 -12.53 5.54
CA ASN A 221 -11.61 -12.04 4.17
C ASN A 221 -10.48 -12.45 3.22
N THR A 222 -9.23 -12.39 3.70
CA THR A 222 -8.07 -12.89 2.96
C THR A 222 -8.19 -14.40 2.70
N ALA A 223 -8.80 -15.17 3.61
CA ALA A 223 -9.10 -16.58 3.37
C ALA A 223 -10.17 -16.79 2.28
N TYR A 224 -11.27 -16.03 2.28
CA TYR A 224 -12.25 -16.08 1.19
C TYR A 224 -11.62 -15.80 -0.17
N LEU A 225 -10.81 -14.73 -0.28
CA LEU A 225 -10.13 -14.36 -1.54
C LEU A 225 -9.10 -15.40 -1.98
N SER A 226 -8.33 -15.98 -1.05
CA SER A 226 -7.36 -17.03 -1.37
C SER A 226 -8.04 -18.29 -1.87
N VAL A 227 -9.15 -18.69 -1.25
CA VAL A 227 -9.95 -19.84 -1.68
C VAL A 227 -10.62 -19.56 -3.02
N LEU A 228 -11.13 -18.34 -3.25
CA LEU A 228 -11.68 -17.91 -4.54
C LEU A 228 -10.63 -18.05 -5.64
N LEU A 229 -9.43 -17.50 -5.45
CA LEU A 229 -8.33 -17.65 -6.39
C LEU A 229 -7.95 -19.11 -6.65
N GLY A 230 -7.86 -19.92 -5.59
CA GLY A 230 -7.61 -21.36 -5.72
C GLY A 230 -8.71 -22.07 -6.51
N HIS A 231 -9.97 -21.69 -6.30
CA HIS A 231 -11.12 -22.24 -7.01
C HIS A 231 -11.09 -21.86 -8.50
N LEU A 232 -10.80 -20.59 -8.82
CA LEU A 232 -10.63 -20.12 -10.19
C LEU A 232 -9.45 -20.81 -10.90
N ASP A 233 -8.36 -21.10 -10.18
CA ASP A 233 -7.22 -21.91 -10.65
C ASP A 233 -7.52 -23.44 -10.66
N LYS A 234 -8.76 -23.84 -10.39
CA LYS A 234 -9.24 -25.24 -10.41
C LYS A 234 -8.41 -26.16 -9.51
N ARG A 235 -8.01 -25.66 -8.34
CA ARG A 235 -7.30 -26.46 -7.34
C ARG A 235 -8.23 -27.51 -6.72
N PRO A 236 -7.70 -28.70 -6.35
CA PRO A 236 -8.49 -29.70 -5.65
C PRO A 236 -8.93 -29.18 -4.29
N GLU A 237 -10.06 -29.66 -3.79
CA GLU A 237 -10.68 -29.22 -2.51
C GLU A 237 -9.71 -29.28 -1.33
N LYS A 238 -8.82 -30.28 -1.29
CA LYS A 238 -7.76 -30.37 -0.28
C LYS A 238 -6.84 -29.13 -0.30
N GLU A 239 -6.40 -28.67 -1.47
CA GLU A 239 -5.58 -27.46 -1.61
C GLU A 239 -6.38 -26.20 -1.24
N LEU A 240 -7.70 -26.17 -1.51
CA LEU A 240 -8.57 -25.06 -1.08
C LEU A 240 -8.66 -24.97 0.44
N VAL A 241 -8.75 -26.10 1.15
CA VAL A 241 -8.73 -26.13 2.62
C VAL A 241 -7.36 -25.74 3.17
N GLU A 242 -6.26 -26.16 2.54
CA GLU A 242 -4.91 -25.67 2.89
C GLU A 242 -4.81 -24.14 2.72
N LEU A 243 -5.33 -23.59 1.62
CA LEU A 243 -5.42 -22.15 1.39
C LEU A 243 -6.25 -21.46 2.47
N ALA A 244 -7.43 -21.99 2.80
CA ALA A 244 -8.29 -21.41 3.82
C ALA A 244 -7.62 -21.38 5.20
N VAL A 245 -7.07 -22.52 5.66
CA VAL A 245 -6.40 -22.61 6.96
C VAL A 245 -5.16 -21.73 7.01
N GLY A 246 -4.30 -21.78 5.99
CA GLY A 246 -3.08 -20.98 5.95
C GLY A 246 -3.37 -19.48 5.88
N SER A 247 -4.45 -19.07 5.22
CA SER A 247 -4.88 -17.67 5.17
C SER A 247 -5.49 -17.20 6.49
N LEU A 248 -6.27 -18.04 7.18
CA LEU A 248 -6.79 -17.67 8.51
C LEU A 248 -5.69 -17.50 9.56
N LEU A 249 -4.54 -18.16 9.37
CA LEU A 249 -3.43 -18.19 10.33
C LEU A 249 -2.18 -17.43 9.86
N HIS A 250 -2.21 -16.76 8.70
CA HIS A 250 -0.98 -16.18 8.12
C HIS A 250 -0.33 -15.14 9.05
N ASP A 251 -1.17 -14.36 9.74
CA ASP A 251 -0.79 -13.31 10.67
C ASP A 251 -0.76 -13.78 12.14
N VAL A 252 -0.86 -15.08 12.43
CA VAL A 252 -0.89 -15.59 13.82
C VAL A 252 0.34 -15.15 14.62
N GLY A 253 1.48 -14.90 13.96
CA GLY A 253 2.70 -14.40 14.60
C GLY A 253 2.60 -12.96 15.11
N MET A 254 1.61 -12.18 14.67
CA MET A 254 1.39 -10.80 15.13
C MET A 254 1.11 -10.73 16.64
N VAL A 255 0.61 -11.81 17.23
CA VAL A 255 0.37 -11.90 18.68
C VAL A 255 1.65 -11.87 19.53
N LYS A 256 2.81 -12.14 18.91
CA LYS A 256 4.14 -12.10 19.54
C LYS A 256 4.90 -10.80 19.27
N VAL A 257 4.37 -9.91 18.42
CA VAL A 257 4.93 -8.58 18.15
C VAL A 257 4.60 -7.64 19.33
N LYS A 258 5.57 -6.84 19.78
CA LYS A 258 5.44 -6.00 20.99
C LYS A 258 4.24 -5.03 20.90
N ASP A 259 3.50 -4.91 22.01
CA ASP A 259 2.25 -4.12 22.09
C ASP A 259 2.40 -2.62 21.75
N LEU A 260 3.61 -2.05 21.82
CA LEU A 260 3.87 -0.61 21.58
C LEU A 260 3.64 -0.17 20.13
N ILE A 261 3.58 -1.09 19.17
CA ILE A 261 3.43 -0.77 17.74
C ILE A 261 1.96 -0.46 17.38
N TRP A 262 1.00 -0.90 18.20
CA TRP A 262 -0.44 -0.73 17.93
C TRP A 262 -0.98 0.67 18.25
N THR A 263 -0.16 1.55 18.86
CA THR A 263 -0.60 2.84 19.41
C THR A 263 -0.03 4.07 18.69
N SER A 264 0.83 3.91 17.68
CA SER A 264 1.46 5.06 17.02
C SER A 264 0.59 5.58 15.86
N PRO A 265 0.11 6.84 15.92
CA PRO A 265 -0.65 7.46 14.81
C PRO A 265 0.26 7.96 13.67
N GLU A 266 1.58 7.74 13.76
CA GLU A 266 2.57 8.22 12.80
C GLU A 266 3.51 7.10 12.33
N ARG A 267 4.11 7.30 11.15
CA ARG A 267 4.96 6.37 10.39
C ARG A 267 5.91 5.58 11.29
N PHE A 268 5.91 4.25 11.14
CA PHE A 268 6.81 3.36 11.85
C PHE A 268 8.28 3.69 11.57
N SER A 269 9.09 3.71 12.62
CA SER A 269 10.55 3.70 12.53
C SER A 269 11.05 2.40 11.87
N PHE A 270 12.31 2.40 11.44
CA PHE A 270 12.92 1.21 10.85
C PHE A 270 12.91 0.01 11.81
N ASP A 271 13.18 0.25 13.09
CA ASP A 271 13.19 -0.78 14.13
C ASP A 271 11.78 -1.35 14.38
N GLU A 272 10.75 -0.51 14.33
CA GLU A 272 9.35 -0.94 14.44
C GLU A 272 8.93 -1.76 13.22
N LEU A 273 9.25 -1.33 12.00
CA LEU A 273 8.98 -2.11 10.79
C LEU A 273 9.68 -3.46 10.83
N PHE A 274 10.95 -3.49 11.25
CA PHE A 274 11.71 -4.72 11.40
C PHE A 274 11.11 -5.65 12.46
N GLU A 275 10.61 -5.11 13.57
CA GLU A 275 9.93 -5.91 14.59
C GLU A 275 8.58 -6.45 14.09
N ILE A 276 7.81 -5.68 13.31
CA ILE A 276 6.59 -6.17 12.67
C ILE A 276 6.91 -7.33 11.71
N GLN A 277 7.94 -7.21 10.87
CA GLN A 277 8.30 -8.25 9.89
C GLN A 277 8.59 -9.63 10.53
N LYS A 278 9.00 -9.65 11.81
CA LYS A 278 9.23 -10.89 12.55
C LYS A 278 7.96 -11.72 12.76
N HIS A 279 6.76 -11.16 12.56
CA HIS A 279 5.52 -11.93 12.65
C HIS A 279 5.52 -13.13 11.71
N THR A 280 6.18 -13.06 10.55
CA THR A 280 6.30 -14.20 9.62
C THR A 280 7.06 -15.36 10.27
N ILE A 281 8.12 -15.07 11.02
CA ILE A 281 8.94 -16.05 11.73
C ILE A 281 8.20 -16.57 12.95
N TYR A 282 7.58 -15.67 13.72
CA TYR A 282 6.75 -16.04 14.85
C TYR A 282 5.56 -16.90 14.42
N GLY A 283 5.01 -16.65 13.23
CA GLY A 283 3.92 -17.39 12.63
C GLY A 283 4.34 -18.83 12.34
N ILE A 284 5.42 -19.03 11.58
CA ILE A 284 5.92 -20.38 11.30
C ILE A 284 6.33 -21.12 12.58
N ASP A 285 7.04 -20.47 13.51
CA ASP A 285 7.41 -21.05 14.81
C ASP A 285 6.18 -21.50 15.62
N THR A 286 5.08 -20.75 15.53
CA THR A 286 3.81 -21.11 16.20
C THR A 286 3.12 -22.30 15.52
N LEU A 287 3.29 -22.48 14.21
CA LEU A 287 2.59 -23.50 13.43
C LEU A 287 3.37 -24.81 13.24
N VAL A 288 4.72 -24.79 13.25
CA VAL A 288 5.54 -25.99 12.98
C VAL A 288 5.35 -27.10 14.00
N ASP A 289 5.03 -26.76 15.24
CA ASP A 289 4.77 -27.73 16.32
C ASP A 289 3.33 -28.27 16.28
N VAL A 290 2.45 -27.65 15.49
CA VAL A 290 1.08 -28.13 15.28
C VAL A 290 1.11 -29.18 14.18
N SER A 291 1.00 -30.46 14.56
CA SER A 291 1.15 -31.61 13.66
C SER A 291 0.29 -31.56 12.39
N LYS A 292 -0.89 -30.92 12.45
CA LYS A 292 -1.81 -30.77 11.31
C LYS A 292 -1.48 -29.60 10.37
N PHE A 293 -0.67 -28.62 10.78
CA PHE A 293 -0.46 -27.36 10.06
C PHE A 293 0.98 -27.17 9.58
N LYS A 294 1.60 -28.26 9.12
CA LYS A 294 2.93 -28.28 8.51
C LYS A 294 2.87 -28.03 7.01
N GLY A 295 4.05 -27.92 6.37
CA GLY A 295 4.16 -27.79 4.92
C GLY A 295 3.57 -26.48 4.40
N ASN A 296 2.67 -26.54 3.43
CA ASN A 296 2.09 -25.36 2.77
C ASN A 296 1.50 -24.36 3.76
N ILE A 297 0.75 -24.83 4.76
CA ILE A 297 0.08 -23.98 5.77
C ILE A 297 1.11 -23.16 6.56
N ALA A 298 2.17 -23.79 7.05
CA ALA A 298 3.25 -23.11 7.77
C ALA A 298 4.02 -22.14 6.86
N TYR A 299 4.26 -22.51 5.60
CA TYR A 299 4.94 -21.64 4.63
C TYR A 299 4.10 -20.43 4.21
N MET A 300 2.77 -20.50 4.29
CA MET A 300 1.90 -19.33 4.06
C MET A 300 2.16 -18.26 5.12
N ALA A 301 2.17 -18.61 6.41
CA ALA A 301 2.53 -17.68 7.49
C ALA A 301 3.95 -17.12 7.32
N TYR A 302 4.89 -17.93 6.83
CA TYR A 302 6.28 -17.51 6.66
C TYR A 302 6.53 -16.61 5.44
N GLN A 303 5.79 -16.82 4.33
CA GLN A 303 6.18 -16.29 3.00
C GLN A 303 5.09 -15.49 2.29
N HIS A 304 3.96 -15.18 2.92
CA HIS A 304 2.90 -14.39 2.28
C HIS A 304 3.34 -12.95 1.92
N HIS A 305 4.40 -12.44 2.55
CA HIS A 305 5.03 -11.17 2.19
C HIS A 305 6.21 -11.29 1.20
N GLU A 306 6.51 -12.49 0.70
CA GLU A 306 7.44 -12.64 -0.43
C GLU A 306 6.81 -12.06 -1.71
N ARG A 307 7.64 -11.54 -2.61
CA ARG A 307 7.22 -10.95 -3.90
C ARG A 307 8.03 -11.57 -5.01
N ILE A 308 7.43 -11.81 -6.17
CA ILE A 308 8.08 -12.64 -7.21
C ILE A 308 9.36 -12.00 -7.78
N ASP A 309 9.53 -10.68 -7.68
CA ASP A 309 10.75 -9.94 -8.02
C ASP A 309 11.87 -10.08 -6.97
N GLY A 310 11.56 -10.61 -5.78
CA GLY A 310 12.42 -10.74 -4.61
C GLY A 310 12.46 -9.51 -3.72
N SER A 311 11.59 -8.51 -3.94
CA SER A 311 11.49 -7.32 -3.08
C SER A 311 10.84 -7.61 -1.72
N GLY A 312 10.16 -8.76 -1.60
CA GLY A 312 9.48 -9.22 -0.38
C GLY A 312 10.41 -9.76 0.71
N TYR A 313 9.82 -10.24 1.79
CA TYR A 313 10.52 -10.74 2.97
C TYR A 313 9.82 -12.01 3.49
N PRO A 314 10.46 -12.83 4.35
CA PRO A 314 11.75 -12.63 5.03
C PRO A 314 13.00 -13.04 4.24
N LYS A 315 12.85 -13.78 3.13
CA LYS A 315 13.96 -14.44 2.41
C LYS A 315 14.24 -13.89 1.02
N ASN A 316 13.46 -12.92 0.55
CA ASN A 316 13.62 -12.31 -0.76
C ASN A 316 13.55 -13.36 -1.89
N LYS A 317 12.70 -14.38 -1.73
CA LYS A 317 12.52 -15.45 -2.71
C LYS A 317 11.96 -14.90 -4.01
N LYS A 318 12.34 -15.50 -5.14
CA LYS A 318 11.93 -15.04 -6.46
C LYS A 318 11.08 -16.06 -7.20
N GLY A 319 10.07 -15.58 -7.91
CA GLY A 319 9.20 -16.37 -8.78
C GLY A 319 8.73 -17.67 -8.12
N ARG A 320 9.08 -18.80 -8.74
CA ARG A 320 8.65 -20.14 -8.31
C ARG A 320 9.35 -20.67 -7.06
N GLN A 321 10.33 -19.95 -6.50
CA GLN A 321 10.89 -20.29 -5.19
C GLN A 321 9.88 -20.06 -4.07
N ILE A 322 8.92 -19.17 -4.28
CA ILE A 322 7.78 -18.94 -3.39
C ILE A 322 6.73 -20.02 -3.68
N PRO A 323 6.25 -20.80 -2.69
CA PRO A 323 5.19 -21.78 -2.88
C PRO A 323 3.93 -21.16 -3.47
N ARG A 324 3.19 -21.95 -4.27
CA ARG A 324 1.94 -21.51 -4.91
C ARG A 324 0.97 -20.88 -3.91
N HIS A 325 0.74 -21.57 -2.79
CA HIS A 325 -0.14 -21.14 -1.72
C HIS A 325 0.23 -19.75 -1.18
N SER A 326 1.53 -19.49 -0.97
CA SER A 326 2.02 -18.19 -0.52
C SER A 326 1.91 -17.10 -1.59
N ARG A 327 2.03 -17.43 -2.88
CA ARG A 327 1.79 -16.46 -3.98
C ARG A 327 0.32 -16.07 -4.10
N ILE A 328 -0.59 -17.04 -3.99
CA ILE A 328 -2.05 -16.80 -3.97
C ILE A 328 -2.40 -15.92 -2.75
N LEU A 329 -1.95 -16.31 -1.57
CA LEU A 329 -2.20 -15.56 -0.34
C LEU A 329 -1.60 -14.14 -0.40
N GLY A 330 -0.38 -13.97 -0.92
CA GLY A 330 0.24 -12.65 -1.04
C GLY A 330 -0.53 -11.68 -1.95
N ILE A 331 -1.26 -12.20 -2.94
CA ILE A 331 -2.19 -11.40 -3.75
C ILE A 331 -3.44 -11.06 -2.94
N ALA A 332 -4.07 -12.06 -2.32
CA ALA A 332 -5.30 -11.88 -1.53
C ALA A 332 -5.10 -10.90 -0.36
N ASP A 333 -3.98 -11.01 0.37
CA ASP A 333 -3.58 -10.15 1.48
C ASP A 333 -3.49 -8.68 1.03
N VAL A 334 -2.70 -8.40 -0.01
CA VAL A 334 -2.54 -7.03 -0.52
C VAL A 334 -3.84 -6.48 -1.10
N PHE A 335 -4.57 -7.28 -1.88
CA PHE A 335 -5.82 -6.85 -2.48
C PHE A 335 -6.84 -6.47 -1.40
N HIS A 336 -7.07 -7.34 -0.41
CA HIS A 336 -7.96 -7.05 0.70
C HIS A 336 -7.48 -5.82 1.48
N ALA A 337 -6.20 -5.77 1.85
CA ALA A 337 -5.61 -4.64 2.56
C ALA A 337 -5.83 -3.28 1.87
N MET A 338 -5.89 -3.25 0.53
CA MET A 338 -6.15 -2.06 -0.26
C MET A 338 -7.63 -1.70 -0.33
N THR A 339 -8.52 -2.69 -0.35
CA THR A 339 -9.97 -2.51 -0.56
C THR A 339 -10.77 -2.47 0.73
N SER A 340 -10.18 -2.77 1.90
CA SER A 340 -10.84 -2.64 3.21
C SER A 340 -10.81 -1.21 3.76
N THR A 341 -11.84 -0.84 4.53
CA THR A 341 -11.79 0.33 5.42
C THR A 341 -10.77 0.08 6.54
N ARG A 342 -9.94 1.10 6.86
CA ARG A 342 -9.01 1.07 8.01
C ARG A 342 -9.32 2.25 8.94
N SER A 343 -8.97 2.13 10.23
CA SER A 343 -9.22 3.19 11.24
C SER A 343 -8.61 4.56 10.89
N TYR A 344 -7.66 4.59 9.94
CA TYR A 344 -6.94 5.78 9.48
C TYR A 344 -7.08 6.05 7.98
N ARG A 345 -7.89 5.27 7.23
CA ARG A 345 -8.03 5.41 5.77
C ARG A 345 -9.32 4.79 5.24
N ASP A 346 -9.99 5.52 4.34
CA ASP A 346 -11.06 4.96 3.50
C ASP A 346 -10.51 3.90 2.52
N PRO A 347 -11.34 2.90 2.14
CA PRO A 347 -10.96 1.84 1.22
C PRO A 347 -10.68 2.42 -0.16
N HIS A 348 -9.75 1.80 -0.88
CA HIS A 348 -9.61 2.08 -2.31
C HIS A 348 -10.67 1.35 -3.12
N SER A 349 -10.96 1.89 -4.30
CA SER A 349 -11.77 1.18 -5.29
C SER A 349 -11.07 -0.10 -5.76
N PHE A 350 -11.84 -1.11 -6.19
CA PHE A 350 -11.27 -2.30 -6.84
C PHE A 350 -10.42 -1.92 -8.06
N ASN A 351 -10.87 -0.91 -8.82
CA ASN A 351 -10.13 -0.36 -9.95
C ASN A 351 -8.74 0.13 -9.56
N PHE A 352 -8.64 0.90 -8.47
CA PHE A 352 -7.35 1.37 -7.95
C PHE A 352 -6.45 0.20 -7.55
N ALA A 353 -6.99 -0.79 -6.82
CA ALA A 353 -6.24 -1.96 -6.39
C ALA A 353 -5.67 -2.74 -7.59
N PHE A 354 -6.50 -3.02 -8.61
CA PHE A 354 -6.05 -3.69 -9.83
C PHE A 354 -5.04 -2.84 -10.62
N ASN A 355 -5.22 -1.52 -10.73
CA ASN A 355 -4.27 -0.64 -11.41
C ASN A 355 -2.87 -0.68 -10.76
N VAL A 356 -2.81 -0.60 -9.42
CA VAL A 356 -1.54 -0.73 -8.72
C VAL A 356 -0.94 -2.11 -8.93
N MET A 357 -1.68 -3.17 -8.61
CA MET A 357 -1.12 -4.52 -8.58
C MET A 357 -0.80 -5.09 -9.97
N MET A 358 -1.55 -4.71 -11.02
CA MET A 358 -1.35 -5.21 -12.39
C MET A 358 -0.54 -4.27 -13.29
N LYS A 359 -0.43 -2.96 -12.99
CA LYS A 359 0.34 -2.02 -13.81
C LYS A 359 1.58 -1.50 -13.08
N LYS A 360 1.43 -0.87 -11.92
CA LYS A 360 2.55 -0.23 -11.18
C LYS A 360 3.48 -1.26 -10.54
N ASP A 361 2.90 -2.28 -9.91
CA ASP A 361 3.56 -3.31 -9.12
C ASP A 361 3.52 -4.69 -9.80
N LYS A 362 3.35 -4.73 -11.13
CA LYS A 362 3.19 -5.97 -11.91
C LYS A 362 4.31 -6.99 -11.70
N GLU A 363 5.52 -6.52 -11.43
CA GLU A 363 6.69 -7.39 -11.20
C GLU A 363 6.67 -8.07 -9.82
N LYS A 364 5.80 -7.63 -8.90
CA LYS A 364 5.73 -8.15 -7.53
C LYS A 364 4.78 -9.33 -7.36
N PHE A 365 3.81 -9.46 -8.26
CA PHE A 365 2.71 -10.44 -8.14
C PHE A 365 2.67 -11.41 -9.31
N ASP A 366 2.26 -12.65 -9.04
CA ASP A 366 2.05 -13.67 -10.07
C ASP A 366 0.89 -13.26 -10.98
N GLN A 367 1.23 -12.93 -12.23
CA GLN A 367 0.28 -12.30 -13.17
C GLN A 367 -0.83 -13.24 -13.63
N ASP A 368 -0.61 -14.56 -13.56
CA ASP A 368 -1.65 -15.54 -13.90
C ASP A 368 -2.77 -15.49 -12.86
N TYR A 369 -2.43 -15.45 -11.57
CA TYR A 369 -3.40 -15.30 -10.48
C TYR A 369 -4.03 -13.91 -10.45
N MET A 370 -3.27 -12.84 -10.71
CA MET A 370 -3.82 -11.50 -10.82
C MET A 370 -4.89 -11.41 -11.92
N ARG A 371 -4.64 -12.03 -13.07
CA ARG A 371 -5.61 -12.06 -14.18
C ARG A 371 -6.87 -12.84 -13.80
N LEU A 372 -6.75 -14.00 -13.16
CA LEU A 372 -7.92 -14.76 -12.69
C LEU A 372 -8.81 -13.93 -11.76
N LEU A 373 -8.21 -13.24 -10.79
CA LEU A 373 -8.96 -12.37 -9.88
C LEU A 373 -9.63 -11.22 -10.64
N TYR A 374 -8.88 -10.57 -11.52
CA TYR A 374 -9.37 -9.46 -12.31
C TYR A 374 -10.56 -9.82 -13.20
N ASP A 375 -10.41 -10.87 -14.01
CA ASP A 375 -11.45 -11.35 -14.93
C ASP A 375 -12.72 -11.72 -14.15
N PHE A 376 -12.57 -12.39 -13.00
CA PHE A 376 -13.69 -12.70 -12.12
C PHE A 376 -14.44 -11.44 -11.64
N TYR A 377 -13.71 -10.43 -11.15
CA TYR A 377 -14.33 -9.19 -10.66
C TYR A 377 -15.02 -8.41 -11.78
N VAL A 378 -14.44 -8.37 -12.98
CA VAL A 378 -15.06 -7.74 -14.15
C VAL A 378 -16.36 -8.45 -14.52
N GLU A 379 -16.34 -9.78 -14.60
CA GLU A 379 -17.49 -10.56 -15.07
C GLU A 379 -18.62 -10.63 -14.03
N ASN A 380 -18.31 -10.61 -12.73
CA ASN A 380 -19.26 -10.99 -11.70
C ASN A 380 -19.61 -9.85 -10.73
N ILE A 381 -18.71 -8.89 -10.53
CA ILE A 381 -18.83 -7.87 -9.48
C ILE A 381 -19.11 -6.50 -10.08
N ASP A 382 -18.24 -6.03 -10.96
CA ASP A 382 -18.33 -4.69 -11.54
C ASP A 382 -17.81 -4.70 -12.99
N GLU A 383 -18.73 -4.77 -13.95
CA GLU A 383 -18.43 -4.74 -15.39
C GLU A 383 -17.70 -3.45 -15.80
N SER A 384 -17.84 -2.35 -15.05
CA SER A 384 -17.11 -1.11 -15.34
C SER A 384 -15.61 -1.23 -15.14
N LEU A 385 -15.14 -2.28 -14.45
CA LEU A 385 -13.74 -2.65 -14.42
C LEU A 385 -13.23 -3.04 -15.81
N ALA A 386 -14.08 -3.59 -16.72
CA ALA A 386 -13.69 -3.91 -18.10
C ALA A 386 -13.20 -2.69 -18.88
N ASP A 387 -13.70 -1.50 -18.52
CA ASP A 387 -13.37 -0.22 -19.15
C ASP A 387 -12.03 0.36 -18.68
N LEU A 388 -11.12 -0.48 -18.16
CA LEU A 388 -9.83 -0.19 -17.50
C LEU A 388 -8.78 0.57 -18.34
N GLY A 389 -9.13 1.75 -18.83
CA GLY A 389 -8.15 2.81 -18.93
C GLY A 389 -7.71 3.23 -17.52
N PRO A 390 -6.45 3.69 -17.37
CA PRO A 390 -5.88 3.96 -16.05
C PRO A 390 -6.67 5.07 -15.33
N GLU A 391 -6.85 4.94 -14.01
CA GLU A 391 -7.06 6.14 -13.19
C GLU A 391 -5.83 7.04 -13.34
N PRO A 392 -6.01 8.36 -13.47
CA PRO A 392 -4.88 9.26 -13.64
C PRO A 392 -3.99 9.19 -12.41
N SER A 393 -2.72 8.85 -12.62
CA SER A 393 -1.71 8.98 -11.57
C SER A 393 -1.34 10.45 -11.37
N VAL A 394 -1.35 11.25 -12.43
CA VAL A 394 -0.97 12.67 -12.38
C VAL A 394 -1.94 13.50 -13.22
N ILE A 395 -2.65 14.44 -12.60
CA ILE A 395 -3.45 15.46 -13.29
C ILE A 395 -2.77 16.82 -13.10
N MET A 396 -2.55 17.53 -14.20
CA MET A 396 -2.03 18.90 -14.13
C MET A 396 -3.17 19.91 -14.28
N ILE A 397 -3.25 20.88 -13.36
CA ILE A 397 -4.23 21.97 -13.38
C ILE A 397 -3.47 23.27 -13.57
N ILE A 398 -3.77 23.97 -14.68
CA ILE A 398 -3.11 25.22 -15.06
C ILE A 398 -4.19 26.31 -15.09
N ASP A 399 -4.27 27.11 -14.04
CA ASP A 399 -5.27 28.17 -13.87
C ASP A 399 -4.69 29.23 -12.92
N ASP A 400 -4.87 30.52 -13.22
CA ASP A 400 -4.33 31.61 -12.41
C ASP A 400 -5.14 31.86 -11.12
N SER A 401 -6.39 31.39 -11.06
CA SER A 401 -7.21 31.46 -9.86
C SER A 401 -6.90 30.32 -8.89
N PRO A 402 -6.35 30.62 -7.69
CA PRO A 402 -6.12 29.60 -6.67
C PRO A 402 -7.42 28.95 -6.20
N GLU A 403 -8.55 29.67 -6.22
CA GLU A 403 -9.86 29.11 -5.85
C GLU A 403 -10.30 28.00 -6.81
N ILE A 404 -10.10 28.19 -8.11
CA ILE A 404 -10.45 27.20 -9.13
C ILE A 404 -9.55 25.96 -8.99
N ARG A 405 -8.23 26.15 -8.79
CA ARG A 405 -7.31 25.04 -8.56
C ARG A 405 -7.69 24.22 -7.33
N VAL A 406 -7.98 24.88 -6.21
CA VAL A 406 -8.41 24.23 -4.96
C VAL A 406 -9.72 23.46 -5.14
N VAL A 407 -10.72 24.04 -5.84
CA VAL A 407 -12.00 23.37 -6.08
C VAL A 407 -11.81 22.16 -6.99
N ALA A 408 -11.14 22.31 -8.13
CA ALA A 408 -10.86 21.21 -9.05
C ALA A 408 -10.08 20.09 -8.35
N SER A 409 -9.00 20.44 -7.64
CA SER A 409 -8.17 19.50 -6.87
C SER A 409 -9.00 18.72 -5.86
N LYS A 410 -9.88 19.39 -5.09
CA LYS A 410 -10.80 18.72 -4.14
C LYS A 410 -11.79 17.78 -4.82
N LEU A 411 -12.40 18.20 -5.93
CA LEU A 411 -13.38 17.38 -6.66
C LEU A 411 -12.71 16.14 -7.27
N ILE A 412 -11.53 16.32 -7.85
CA ILE A 412 -10.72 15.25 -8.46
C ILE A 412 -10.24 14.28 -7.38
N LYS A 413 -9.63 14.77 -6.29
CA LYS A 413 -9.17 13.91 -5.17
C LYS A 413 -10.33 13.19 -4.47
N LYS A 414 -11.51 13.79 -4.40
CA LYS A 414 -12.71 13.12 -3.88
C LYS A 414 -13.15 11.95 -4.77
N GLN A 415 -12.90 12.03 -6.08
CA GLN A 415 -13.32 11.00 -7.04
C GLN A 415 -12.26 9.92 -7.28
N PHE A 416 -11.02 10.32 -7.55
CA PHE A 416 -9.91 9.42 -7.90
C PHE A 416 -8.97 9.13 -6.73
N GLY A 417 -9.31 9.61 -5.54
CA GLY A 417 -8.58 9.34 -4.30
C GLY A 417 -7.31 10.17 -4.10
N PRO A 418 -6.65 10.01 -2.94
CA PRO A 418 -5.51 10.82 -2.52
C PRO A 418 -4.19 10.51 -3.26
N LEU A 419 -4.16 9.43 -4.06
CA LEU A 419 -2.99 8.99 -4.83
C LEU A 419 -2.96 9.50 -6.27
N THR A 420 -4.01 10.22 -6.68
CA THR A 420 -3.95 11.08 -7.86
C THR A 420 -3.16 12.33 -7.48
N ASP A 421 -1.95 12.43 -8.03
CA ASP A 421 -1.12 13.61 -7.82
C ASP A 421 -1.69 14.77 -8.64
N ILE A 422 -1.94 15.87 -7.95
CA ILE A 422 -2.40 17.11 -8.58
C ILE A 422 -1.21 18.04 -8.65
N ILE A 423 -0.76 18.31 -9.88
CA ILE A 423 0.31 19.26 -10.16
C ILE A 423 -0.33 20.57 -10.59
N GLU A 424 -0.13 21.61 -9.80
CA GLU A 424 -0.71 22.93 -10.06
C GLU A 424 0.30 23.86 -10.70
N ALA A 425 -0.18 24.66 -11.65
CA ALA A 425 0.54 25.77 -12.24
C ALA A 425 -0.38 26.99 -12.35
N GLU A 426 0.16 28.18 -12.17
CA GLU A 426 -0.56 29.45 -12.20
C GLU A 426 -0.56 30.07 -13.59
N ASN A 427 0.32 29.60 -14.48
CA ASN A 427 0.39 30.05 -15.88
C ASN A 427 1.10 29.02 -16.78
N GLY A 428 1.04 29.24 -18.10
CA GLY A 428 1.66 28.35 -19.08
C GLY A 428 3.18 28.23 -18.96
N ARG A 429 3.87 29.28 -18.48
CA ARG A 429 5.34 29.27 -18.32
C ARG A 429 5.77 28.32 -17.21
N GLN A 430 5.08 28.36 -16.08
CA GLN A 430 5.30 27.44 -14.96
C GLN A 430 4.99 26.01 -15.38
N ALA A 431 3.88 25.79 -16.09
CA ALA A 431 3.52 24.47 -16.61
C ALA A 431 4.61 23.88 -17.53
N ILE A 432 5.17 24.67 -18.45
CA ILE A 432 6.30 24.24 -19.30
C ILE A 432 7.53 23.84 -18.46
N ASN A 433 7.85 24.60 -17.41
CA ASN A 433 8.97 24.28 -16.53
C ASN A 433 8.75 22.93 -15.84
N LEU A 434 7.55 22.71 -15.29
CA LEU A 434 7.14 21.46 -14.67
C LEU A 434 7.22 20.27 -15.65
N LEU A 435 6.71 20.42 -16.87
CA LEU A 435 6.72 19.36 -17.88
C LEU A 435 8.13 19.00 -18.36
N TYR A 436 8.96 19.98 -18.72
CA TYR A 436 10.23 19.72 -19.43
C TYR A 436 11.48 19.78 -18.56
N ARG A 437 11.49 20.58 -17.49
CA ARG A 437 12.67 20.67 -16.61
C ARG A 437 12.57 19.73 -15.43
N GLN A 438 11.36 19.53 -14.91
CA GLN A 438 11.11 18.60 -13.80
C GLN A 438 10.65 17.22 -14.27
N GLY A 439 10.40 17.04 -15.57
CA GLY A 439 10.07 15.75 -16.17
C GLY A 439 8.69 15.22 -15.77
N ILE A 440 7.78 16.10 -15.32
CA ILE A 440 6.42 15.70 -14.96
C ILE A 440 5.66 15.31 -16.23
N SER A 441 5.06 14.12 -16.21
CA SER A 441 4.26 13.59 -17.32
C SER A 441 2.81 13.35 -16.87
N PRO A 442 1.93 14.36 -16.93
CA PRO A 442 0.54 14.20 -16.56
C PRO A 442 -0.22 13.30 -17.54
N ASP A 443 -1.20 12.58 -17.03
CA ASP A 443 -2.13 11.77 -17.83
C ASP A 443 -3.14 12.66 -18.59
N ILE A 444 -3.46 13.82 -18.01
CA ILE A 444 -4.33 14.83 -18.60
C ILE A 444 -4.01 16.23 -18.04
N ILE A 445 -4.19 17.26 -18.86
CA ILE A 445 -4.02 18.67 -18.47
C ILE A 445 -5.37 19.37 -18.48
N LEU A 446 -5.72 20.04 -17.38
CA LEU A 446 -6.79 21.03 -17.32
C LEU A 446 -6.18 22.42 -17.49
N LEU A 447 -6.55 23.13 -18.56
CA LEU A 447 -5.86 24.35 -18.98
C LEU A 447 -6.83 25.53 -19.09
N ASP A 448 -6.65 26.56 -18.29
CA ASP A 448 -7.37 27.80 -18.47
C ASP A 448 -6.97 28.53 -19.76
N VAL A 449 -7.94 29.25 -20.33
CA VAL A 449 -7.73 30.03 -21.54
C VAL A 449 -6.96 31.31 -21.24
N MET A 450 -7.31 32.03 -20.17
CA MET A 450 -6.82 33.37 -19.88
C MET A 450 -5.97 33.35 -18.61
N MET A 451 -4.65 33.51 -18.76
CA MET A 451 -3.71 33.52 -17.63
C MET A 451 -2.62 34.58 -17.87
N PRO A 452 -2.03 35.16 -16.82
CA PRO A 452 -0.90 36.09 -16.95
C PRO A 452 0.37 35.36 -17.42
N GLU A 453 1.36 36.13 -17.91
CA GLU A 453 2.67 35.68 -18.44
C GLU A 453 2.62 34.80 -19.71
N MET A 454 1.82 33.73 -19.70
CA MET A 454 1.59 32.84 -20.82
C MET A 454 0.18 32.26 -20.73
N ASP A 455 -0.63 32.59 -21.74
CA ASP A 455 -2.01 32.11 -21.83
C ASP A 455 -2.11 30.67 -22.37
N GLY A 456 -3.32 30.10 -22.35
CA GLY A 456 -3.54 28.72 -22.76
C GLY A 456 -3.23 28.45 -24.24
N PHE A 457 -3.39 29.44 -25.13
CA PHE A 457 -3.08 29.27 -26.54
C PHE A 457 -1.58 29.28 -26.80
N GLN A 458 -0.85 30.19 -26.15
CA GLN A 458 0.61 30.24 -26.21
C GLN A 458 1.22 28.95 -25.66
N PHE A 459 0.66 28.40 -24.57
CA PHE A 459 1.06 27.10 -24.05
C PHE A 459 0.85 25.98 -25.08
N LEU A 460 -0.31 25.92 -25.74
CA LEU A 460 -0.61 24.91 -26.76
C LEU A 460 0.28 25.02 -27.99
N GLU A 461 0.61 26.24 -28.43
CA GLU A 461 1.56 26.47 -29.52
C GLU A 461 2.95 25.92 -29.17
N GLU A 462 3.46 26.21 -27.97
CA GLU A 462 4.72 25.65 -27.49
C GLU A 462 4.68 24.10 -27.43
N MET A 463 3.55 23.51 -26.96
CA MET A 463 3.40 22.05 -26.87
C MET A 463 3.38 21.38 -28.25
N LYS A 464 2.81 22.05 -29.26
CA LYS A 464 2.82 21.60 -30.64
C LYS A 464 4.25 21.49 -31.19
N PHE A 465 5.09 22.50 -30.96
CA PHE A 465 6.50 22.46 -31.38
C PHE A 465 7.28 21.33 -30.69
N LYS A 466 6.94 21.05 -29.43
CA LYS A 466 7.60 20.00 -28.63
C LYS A 466 7.00 18.60 -28.78
N LYS A 467 5.99 18.42 -29.66
CA LYS A 467 5.31 17.14 -29.98
C LYS A 467 4.74 16.40 -28.75
N LEU A 468 4.31 17.14 -27.73
CA LEU A 468 3.66 16.53 -26.57
C LEU A 468 2.36 15.83 -27.03
N LYS A 469 2.04 14.64 -26.50
CA LYS A 469 0.83 13.87 -26.86
C LYS A 469 -0.26 13.89 -25.78
N ILE A 470 -0.03 14.60 -24.69
CA ILE A 470 -0.91 14.60 -23.52
C ILE A 470 -2.26 15.24 -23.88
N PRO A 471 -3.41 14.62 -23.53
CA PRO A 471 -4.72 15.20 -23.75
C PRO A 471 -4.92 16.47 -22.91
N VAL A 472 -5.51 17.49 -23.52
CA VAL A 472 -5.81 18.78 -22.88
C VAL A 472 -7.32 19.01 -22.85
N LEU A 473 -7.83 19.35 -21.67
CA LEU A 473 -9.18 19.83 -21.42
C LEU A 473 -9.12 21.33 -21.12
N MET A 474 -9.74 22.14 -21.96
CA MET A 474 -9.75 23.59 -21.78
C MET A 474 -10.77 24.01 -20.71
N LEU A 475 -10.40 24.89 -19.78
CA LEU A 475 -11.31 25.55 -18.85
C LEU A 475 -11.66 26.94 -19.43
N THR A 476 -12.95 27.28 -19.54
CA THR A 476 -13.37 28.55 -20.16
C THR A 476 -14.52 29.23 -19.42
N GLY A 477 -14.51 30.56 -19.34
CA GLY A 477 -15.59 31.34 -18.70
C GLY A 477 -16.85 31.56 -19.56
N LYS A 478 -16.85 31.21 -20.86
CA LYS A 478 -18.02 31.41 -21.75
C LYS A 478 -18.25 30.23 -22.69
N ARG A 479 -19.52 29.82 -22.85
CA ARG A 479 -19.96 28.62 -23.60
C ARG A 479 -19.61 28.63 -25.09
N GLU A 480 -19.40 29.80 -25.70
CA GLU A 480 -19.21 29.95 -27.16
C GLU A 480 -18.27 31.12 -27.51
N SER A 481 -17.03 31.11 -27.02
CA SER A 481 -16.03 32.07 -27.53
C SER A 481 -15.43 31.55 -28.85
N ALA A 482 -15.15 32.45 -29.79
CA ALA A 482 -14.36 32.15 -30.99
C ALA A 482 -13.01 31.46 -30.65
N SER A 483 -12.53 31.70 -29.43
CA SER A 483 -11.37 31.08 -28.80
C SER A 483 -11.50 29.56 -28.63
N VAL A 484 -12.68 29.02 -28.29
CA VAL A 484 -12.89 27.54 -28.18
C VAL A 484 -12.79 26.86 -29.53
N LYS A 485 -13.35 27.45 -30.59
CA LYS A 485 -13.21 26.93 -31.98
C LYS A 485 -11.74 26.92 -32.43
N LYS A 486 -10.97 27.94 -32.06
CA LYS A 486 -9.52 28.01 -32.30
C LYS A 486 -8.76 26.93 -31.53
N ALA A 487 -9.14 26.65 -30.27
CA ALA A 487 -8.51 25.62 -29.44
C ALA A 487 -8.70 24.20 -30.00
N ILE A 488 -9.87 23.88 -30.56
CA ILE A 488 -10.16 22.57 -31.15
C ILE A 488 -9.26 22.26 -32.37
N SER A 489 -8.66 23.28 -33.00
CA SER A 489 -7.69 23.06 -34.09
C SER A 489 -6.36 22.45 -33.62
N PHE A 490 -6.08 22.44 -32.31
CA PHE A 490 -4.90 21.79 -31.74
C PHE A 490 -5.19 20.31 -31.48
N ILE A 491 -4.36 19.43 -32.02
CA ILE A 491 -4.52 17.96 -31.97
C ILE A 491 -4.65 17.37 -30.55
N ASN A 492 -4.08 18.06 -29.56
CA ASN A 492 -4.08 17.66 -28.16
C ASN A 492 -5.34 18.08 -27.40
N VAL A 493 -6.05 19.12 -27.87
CA VAL A 493 -7.25 19.60 -27.20
C VAL A 493 -8.38 18.63 -27.49
N LYS A 494 -8.89 17.96 -26.45
CA LYS A 494 -9.93 16.95 -26.60
C LYS A 494 -11.32 17.51 -26.37
N ASP A 495 -11.45 18.47 -25.47
CA ASP A 495 -12.73 19.06 -25.10
C ASP A 495 -12.53 20.33 -24.25
N TYR A 496 -13.64 20.94 -23.84
CA TYR A 496 -13.65 22.06 -22.92
C TYR A 496 -14.70 21.90 -21.80
N ILE A 497 -14.49 22.63 -20.72
CA ILE A 497 -15.33 22.70 -19.52
C ILE A 497 -15.60 24.19 -19.23
N VAL A 498 -16.86 24.52 -18.98
CA VAL A 498 -17.27 25.91 -18.69
C VAL A 498 -17.19 26.16 -17.19
N LYS A 499 -16.56 27.26 -16.79
CA LYS A 499 -16.46 27.72 -15.39
C LYS A 499 -17.70 28.56 -15.02
N PRO A 500 -18.29 28.39 -13.82
CA PRO A 500 -17.99 27.35 -12.83
C PRO A 500 -18.49 25.97 -13.29
N PHE A 501 -17.72 24.92 -13.01
CA PHE A 501 -18.06 23.54 -13.37
C PHE A 501 -18.63 22.76 -12.20
N ASP A 502 -19.63 21.93 -12.47
CA ASP A 502 -20.13 20.94 -11.51
C ASP A 502 -19.20 19.71 -11.44
N LYS A 503 -19.34 18.93 -10.37
CA LYS A 503 -18.51 17.74 -10.11
C LYS A 503 -18.62 16.75 -11.26
N ASP A 504 -19.83 16.40 -11.67
CA ASP A 504 -20.07 15.25 -12.55
C ASP A 504 -19.56 15.55 -13.96
N LEU A 505 -19.72 16.78 -14.45
CA LEU A 505 -19.20 17.22 -15.73
C LEU A 505 -17.66 17.16 -15.78
N LEU A 506 -16.98 17.65 -14.74
CA LEU A 506 -15.53 17.64 -14.64
C LEU A 506 -15.01 16.20 -14.66
N ILE A 507 -15.55 15.35 -13.80
CA ILE A 507 -15.14 13.94 -13.68
C ILE A 507 -15.41 13.18 -14.96
N ASN A 508 -16.62 13.30 -15.54
CA ASN A 508 -16.98 12.56 -16.75
C ASN A 508 -16.06 12.89 -17.93
N LYS A 509 -15.66 14.16 -18.09
CA LYS A 509 -14.72 14.55 -19.15
C LYS A 509 -13.31 14.04 -18.87
N ILE A 510 -12.81 14.15 -17.64
CA ILE A 510 -11.50 13.61 -17.26
C ILE A 510 -11.44 12.11 -17.58
N THR A 511 -12.41 11.34 -17.07
CA THR A 511 -12.51 9.91 -17.33
C THR A 511 -12.55 9.63 -18.83
N LYS A 512 -13.45 10.28 -19.58
CA LYS A 512 -13.61 10.05 -21.03
C LYS A 512 -12.32 10.19 -21.84
N TYR A 513 -11.44 11.15 -21.52
CA TYR A 513 -10.29 11.47 -22.36
C TYR A 513 -8.96 10.88 -21.89
N ILE A 514 -8.87 10.44 -20.63
CA ILE A 514 -7.79 9.54 -20.20
C ILE A 514 -7.90 8.19 -20.93
N LEU A 515 -9.13 7.70 -21.16
CA LEU A 515 -9.43 6.39 -21.76
C LEU A 515 -9.05 6.21 -23.24
N ARG A 516 -8.83 7.29 -24.01
CA ARG A 516 -8.70 7.22 -25.49
C ARG A 516 -7.38 7.78 -26.03
N SER A 517 -6.40 7.98 -25.16
CA SER A 517 -5.07 8.41 -25.55
C SER A 517 -4.22 7.20 -25.95
N SER A 518 -4.55 6.60 -27.09
CA SER A 518 -3.75 5.59 -27.80
C SER A 518 -3.02 6.24 -28.97
#